data_AF-A0A9E2AZZ1-F1
#
_entry.id   AF-A0A9E2AZZ1-F1
#
_cell.length_a   1.000
_cell.length_b   1.000
_cell.length_c   1.000
_cell.angle_alpha   90.00
_cell.angle_beta   90.00
_cell.angle_gamma   90.00
#
_symmetry.space_group_name_H-M   'P 1'
#
loop_
_entity.id
_entity.type
_entity.pdbx_description
1 polymer ?
#
loop_
_entity_poly.entity_id
_entity_poly.type
_entity_poly.pdbx_seq_one_letter_code
_entity_poly.pdbx_strand_id
1 'polypeptide(L)'
;RILVGEGAMTFKIFNTLLTVVPMLIITWVLILLFKQTFSKYALSNVFLGTSFVIIWGIVIWMLNREFESKVSEVPASWFGILNSFFIIAFAPVFSKIWESKLNPSGPVKFAIGLILLGLGFGILAYGSMGIPLGAKTASVSMIFLILAYLFHTLGELCVSPVGLSYVSKLAPLKLVGMMFGVWFVANFIANLTAGFTGSFIDPIVEEYGMAVFFLIFTLIPVVAGLIMLGINKTLIRMMHGIR
;
A
#
# COMPACT_ATOMS: atom_id res chain seq x y z
N ARG A 1 -8.18 18.08 -8.19
CA ARG A 1 -8.87 19.13 -7.38
C ARG A 1 -8.02 20.37 -7.41
N ILE A 2 -8.58 21.51 -7.82
CA ILE A 2 -7.88 22.79 -7.85
C ILE A 2 -7.90 23.42 -6.45
N LEU A 3 -6.72 23.75 -5.92
CA LEU A 3 -6.55 24.43 -4.64
C LEU A 3 -6.05 25.86 -4.89
N VAL A 4 -6.60 26.82 -4.14
CA VAL A 4 -6.25 28.25 -4.21
C VAL A 4 -6.02 28.79 -2.81
N GLY A 5 -5.13 29.78 -2.65
CA GLY A 5 -4.86 30.44 -1.37
C GLY A 5 -4.14 29.54 -0.36
N GLU A 6 -4.53 29.61 0.92
CA GLU A 6 -3.88 28.85 2.01
C GLU A 6 -3.91 27.33 1.77
N GLY A 7 -5.00 26.79 1.21
CA GLY A 7 -5.10 25.35 0.93
C GLY A 7 -4.08 24.86 -0.10
N ALA A 8 -3.69 25.71 -1.06
CA ALA A 8 -2.62 25.40 -1.99
C ALA A 8 -1.25 25.41 -1.28
N MET A 9 -1.00 26.38 -0.40
CA MET A 9 0.24 26.43 0.38
C MET A 9 0.38 25.22 1.32
N THR A 10 -0.68 24.85 2.03
CA THR A 10 -0.70 23.65 2.87
C THR A 10 -0.39 22.42 2.02
N PHE A 11 -1.04 22.25 0.87
CA PHE A 11 -0.75 21.14 -0.04
C PHE A 11 0.70 21.12 -0.49
N LYS A 12 1.27 22.26 -0.91
CA LYS A 12 2.68 22.35 -1.35
C LYS A 12 3.65 21.93 -0.25
N ILE A 13 3.41 22.36 1.00
CA ILE A 13 4.23 21.98 2.16
C ILE A 13 4.13 20.46 2.39
N PHE A 14 2.91 19.91 2.47
CA PHE A 14 2.71 18.48 2.67
C PHE A 14 3.28 17.64 1.54
N ASN A 15 3.09 18.04 0.28
CA ASN A 15 3.66 17.39 -0.89
C ASN A 15 5.19 17.35 -0.82
N THR A 16 5.81 18.46 -0.44
CA THR A 16 7.26 18.56 -0.25
C THR A 16 7.72 17.58 0.83
N LEU A 17 7.07 17.58 1.99
CA LEU A 17 7.43 16.68 3.09
C LEU A 17 7.25 15.21 2.71
N LEU A 18 6.11 14.85 2.11
CA LEU A 18 5.80 13.47 1.69
C LEU A 18 6.74 12.96 0.60
N THR A 19 7.28 13.83 -0.24
CA THR A 19 8.23 13.45 -1.29
C THR A 19 9.67 13.40 -0.76
N VAL A 20 10.07 14.42 0.00
CA VAL A 20 11.47 14.61 0.43
C VAL A 20 11.85 13.71 1.60
N VAL A 21 10.96 13.50 2.58
CA VAL A 21 11.30 12.71 3.78
C VAL A 21 11.61 11.24 3.44
N PRO A 22 10.77 10.50 2.68
CA PRO A 22 11.13 9.15 2.21
C PRO A 22 12.43 9.12 1.41
N MET A 23 12.64 10.09 0.52
CA MET A 23 13.84 10.19 -0.30
C MET A 23 15.11 10.37 0.56
N LEU A 24 15.05 11.18 1.62
CA LEU A 24 16.17 11.34 2.55
C LEU A 24 16.46 10.04 3.32
N ILE A 25 15.42 9.34 3.79
CA ILE A 25 15.58 8.05 4.48
C ILE A 25 16.23 7.03 3.54
N ILE A 26 15.75 6.91 2.30
CA ILE A 26 16.32 5.98 1.33
C ILE A 26 17.77 6.36 1.00
N THR A 27 18.06 7.65 0.81
CA THR A 27 19.43 8.13 0.56
C THR A 27 20.36 7.76 1.70
N TRP A 28 19.92 7.90 2.96
CA TRP A 28 20.68 7.46 4.13
C TRP A 28 20.94 5.95 4.11
N VAL A 29 19.91 5.13 3.86
CA VAL A 29 20.03 3.67 3.78
C VAL A 29 20.98 3.25 2.67
N LEU A 30 20.95 3.92 1.51
CA LEU A 30 21.87 3.66 0.41
C LEU A 30 23.31 4.01 0.74
N ILE A 31 23.55 5.11 1.46
CA ILE A 31 24.90 5.44 1.94
C ILE A 31 25.43 4.34 2.87
N LEU A 32 24.59 3.83 3.79
CA LEU A 32 24.98 2.71 4.65
C LEU A 32 25.29 1.45 3.83
N LEU A 33 24.44 1.13 2.85
CA LEU A 33 24.61 -0.02 1.97
C LEU A 33 25.89 0.10 1.14
N PHE A 34 26.18 1.28 0.58
CA PHE A 34 27.39 1.53 -0.19
C PHE A 34 28.64 1.36 0.67
N LYS A 35 28.66 1.90 1.88
CA LYS A 35 29.80 1.69 2.81
C LYS A 35 30.11 0.20 3.04
N GLN A 36 29.09 -0.66 3.06
CA GLN A 36 29.27 -2.09 3.30
C GLN A 36 29.59 -2.91 2.04
N THR A 37 29.08 -2.50 0.87
CA THR A 37 29.09 -3.31 -0.35
C THR A 37 30.05 -2.82 -1.44
N PHE A 38 30.59 -1.60 -1.32
CA PHE A 38 31.38 -0.97 -2.38
C PHE A 38 32.62 -1.78 -2.78
N SER A 39 33.27 -2.45 -1.82
CA SER A 39 34.47 -3.27 -2.12
C SER A 39 34.17 -4.51 -2.96
N LYS A 40 32.95 -5.05 -2.95
CA LYS A 40 32.58 -6.27 -3.70
C LYS A 40 31.76 -5.99 -4.96
N TYR A 41 30.97 -4.91 -4.96
CA TYR A 41 30.01 -4.59 -6.03
C TYR A 41 30.07 -3.11 -6.44
N ALA A 42 31.30 -2.57 -6.60
CA ALA A 42 31.54 -1.15 -6.89
C ALA A 42 30.73 -0.63 -8.10
N LEU A 43 30.71 -1.37 -9.21
CA LEU A 43 30.02 -0.95 -10.44
C LEU A 43 28.50 -0.81 -10.24
N SER A 44 27.88 -1.80 -9.60
CA SER A 44 26.44 -1.76 -9.29
C SER A 44 26.09 -0.60 -8.36
N ASN A 45 26.94 -0.32 -7.37
CA ASN A 45 26.74 0.79 -6.45
C ASN A 45 26.86 2.16 -7.13
N VAL A 46 27.82 2.31 -8.05
CA VAL A 46 27.95 3.54 -8.84
C VAL A 46 26.69 3.77 -9.69
N PHE A 47 26.21 2.74 -10.38
CA PHE A 47 24.99 2.84 -11.20
C PHE A 47 23.73 3.14 -10.37
N LEU A 48 23.61 2.53 -9.19
CA LEU A 48 22.51 2.81 -8.27
C LEU A 48 22.60 4.24 -7.73
N GLY A 49 23.80 4.71 -7.39
CA GLY A 49 24.05 6.06 -6.89
C GLY A 49 23.70 7.13 -7.93
N THR A 50 24.13 6.96 -9.19
CA THR A 50 23.80 7.92 -10.26
C THR A 50 22.30 7.96 -10.53
N SER A 51 21.62 6.81 -10.54
CA SER A 51 20.15 6.73 -10.68
C SER A 51 19.44 7.55 -9.59
N PHE A 52 19.91 7.47 -8.34
CA PHE A 52 19.32 8.23 -7.23
C PHE A 52 19.57 9.75 -7.33
N VAL A 53 20.74 10.17 -7.81
CA VAL A 53 21.02 11.59 -8.05
C VAL A 53 20.09 12.16 -9.14
N ILE A 54 19.84 11.39 -10.20
CA ILE A 54 18.89 11.78 -11.26
C ILE A 54 17.48 11.93 -10.68
N ILE A 55 17.02 10.98 -9.86
CA ILE A 55 15.70 11.06 -9.21
C ILE A 55 15.62 12.31 -8.32
N TRP A 56 16.65 12.63 -7.55
CA TRP A 56 16.72 13.87 -6.76
C TRP A 56 16.58 15.12 -7.63
N GLY A 57 17.29 15.17 -8.77
CA GLY A 57 17.18 16.27 -9.72
C GLY A 57 15.74 16.44 -10.25
N ILE A 58 15.08 15.35 -10.62
CA ILE A 58 13.68 15.36 -11.08
C ILE A 58 12.74 15.84 -9.97
N VAL A 59 12.92 15.37 -8.74
CA VAL A 59 12.09 15.76 -7.59
C VAL A 59 12.26 17.25 -7.28
N ILE A 60 13.48 17.77 -7.24
CA ILE A 60 13.73 19.20 -6.98
C ILE A 60 13.12 20.05 -8.09
N TRP A 61 13.30 19.65 -9.36
CA TRP A 61 12.68 20.33 -10.50
C TRP A 61 11.15 20.32 -10.41
N MET A 62 10.56 19.16 -10.09
CA MET A 62 9.11 19.01 -9.92
C MET A 62 8.57 19.93 -8.81
N LEU A 63 9.25 19.97 -7.66
CA LEU A 63 8.86 20.81 -6.53
C LEU A 63 8.99 22.30 -6.87
N ASN A 64 10.09 22.72 -7.50
CA ASN A 64 10.25 24.12 -7.93
C ASN A 64 9.11 24.55 -8.86
N ARG A 65 8.77 23.73 -9.86
CA ARG A 65 7.65 23.98 -10.77
C ARG A 65 6.30 24.09 -10.02
N GLU A 66 6.10 23.26 -9.00
CA GLU A 66 4.89 23.27 -8.16
C GLU A 66 4.83 24.52 -7.27
N PHE A 67 5.97 25.03 -6.77
CA PHE A 67 5.99 26.26 -5.99
C PHE A 67 5.77 27.51 -6.86
N GLU A 68 6.24 27.50 -8.10
CA GLU A 68 6.02 28.58 -9.08
C GLU A 68 4.57 28.66 -9.61
N SER A 69 3.83 27.55 -9.61
CA SER A 69 2.44 27.53 -10.08
C SER A 69 1.51 28.29 -9.12
N LYS A 70 0.66 29.18 -9.65
CA LYS A 70 -0.34 29.92 -8.86
C LYS A 70 -1.58 29.08 -8.49
N VAL A 71 -1.73 27.93 -9.14
CA VAL A 71 -2.85 27.00 -8.99
C VAL A 71 -2.27 25.61 -8.84
N SER A 72 -2.53 24.96 -7.71
CA SER A 72 -2.09 23.58 -7.46
C SER A 72 -3.25 22.63 -7.74
N GLU A 73 -3.05 21.73 -8.69
CA GLU A 73 -3.94 20.60 -8.90
C GLU A 73 -3.27 19.34 -8.34
N VAL A 74 -3.99 18.62 -7.47
CA VAL A 74 -3.51 17.34 -6.96
C VAL A 74 -3.82 16.24 -8.00
N PRO A 75 -2.81 15.65 -8.67
CA PRO A 75 -3.04 14.58 -9.63
C PRO A 75 -3.36 13.27 -8.91
N ALA A 76 -4.10 12.37 -9.55
CA ALA A 76 -4.45 11.07 -8.95
C ALA A 76 -3.20 10.23 -8.59
N SER A 77 -2.15 10.34 -9.39
CA SER A 77 -0.86 9.67 -9.16
C SER A 77 -0.16 10.10 -7.87
N TRP A 78 -0.47 11.29 -7.35
CA TRP A 78 0.10 11.80 -6.09
C TRP A 78 -0.21 10.88 -4.91
N PHE A 79 -1.42 10.30 -4.87
CA PHE A 79 -1.83 9.38 -3.81
C PHE A 79 -0.99 8.09 -3.80
N GLY A 80 -0.37 7.72 -4.93
CA GLY A 80 0.55 6.58 -4.99
C GLY A 80 1.76 6.72 -4.06
N ILE A 81 2.23 7.95 -3.80
CA ILE A 81 3.35 8.23 -2.89
C ILE A 81 3.00 7.83 -1.45
N LEU A 82 1.72 7.93 -1.07
CA LEU A 82 1.26 7.62 0.28
C LEU A 82 1.55 6.16 0.67
N ASN A 83 1.41 5.21 -0.27
CA ASN A 83 1.73 3.81 0.00
C ASN A 83 3.19 3.66 0.42
N SER A 84 4.14 4.17 -0.38
CA SER A 84 5.57 4.07 -0.06
C SER A 84 5.92 4.83 1.23
N PHE A 85 5.33 5.99 1.45
CA PHE A 85 5.51 6.76 2.69
C PHE A 85 5.06 5.96 3.92
N PHE A 86 3.85 5.40 3.91
CA PHE A 86 3.32 4.64 5.03
C PHE A 86 4.09 3.33 5.27
N ILE A 87 4.58 2.65 4.21
CA ILE A 87 5.48 1.51 4.38
C ILE A 87 6.73 1.94 5.15
N ILE A 88 7.42 2.99 4.72
CA ILE A 88 8.66 3.45 5.37
C ILE A 88 8.40 3.89 6.82
N ALA A 89 7.28 4.59 7.05
CA ALA A 89 6.92 5.09 8.38
C ALA A 89 6.53 3.97 9.36
N PHE A 90 5.75 2.98 8.92
CA PHE A 90 5.16 1.97 9.79
C PHE A 90 5.86 0.60 9.76
N ALA A 91 6.62 0.26 8.71
CA ALA A 91 7.33 -1.03 8.66
C ALA A 91 8.24 -1.28 9.88
N PRO A 92 8.99 -0.30 10.43
CA PRO A 92 9.78 -0.53 11.64
C PRO A 92 8.92 -0.81 12.88
N VAL A 93 7.76 -0.15 12.99
CA VAL A 93 6.81 -0.36 14.09
C VAL A 93 6.24 -1.76 14.01
N PHE A 94 5.81 -2.16 12.80
CA PHE A 94 5.37 -3.52 12.55
C PHE A 94 6.48 -4.48 12.94
N SER A 95 7.69 -4.40 12.35
CA SER A 95 8.82 -5.33 12.65
C SER A 95 9.00 -5.57 14.15
N LYS A 96 8.99 -4.50 14.96
CA LYS A 96 9.10 -4.61 16.43
C LYS A 96 7.94 -5.39 17.07
N ILE A 97 6.71 -5.21 16.60
CA ILE A 97 5.54 -5.98 17.06
C ILE A 97 5.74 -7.48 16.75
N TRP A 98 6.23 -7.82 15.56
CA TRP A 98 6.49 -9.21 15.15
C TRP A 98 7.63 -9.88 15.91
N GLU A 99 8.62 -9.10 16.34
CA GLU A 99 9.73 -9.58 17.19
C GLU A 99 9.32 -9.70 18.66
N SER A 100 8.24 -9.03 19.06
CA SER A 100 7.76 -9.03 20.44
C SER A 100 7.02 -10.32 20.83
N LYS A 101 6.70 -10.45 22.13
CA LYS A 101 5.85 -11.53 22.66
C LYS A 101 4.41 -11.51 22.12
N LEU A 102 3.99 -10.40 21.50
CA LEU A 102 2.64 -10.21 20.94
C LEU A 102 2.52 -10.70 19.49
N ASN A 103 3.56 -11.35 18.95
CA ASN A 103 3.59 -11.82 17.58
C ASN A 103 2.44 -12.81 17.28
N PRO A 104 1.45 -12.44 16.42
CA PRO A 104 0.35 -13.34 16.10
C PRO A 104 0.78 -14.54 15.24
N SER A 105 -0.08 -15.55 15.11
CA SER A 105 0.14 -16.61 14.11
C SER A 105 -0.03 -16.06 12.70
N GLY A 106 0.65 -16.67 11.73
CA GLY A 106 0.55 -16.33 10.30
C GLY A 106 -0.87 -16.07 9.81
N PRO A 107 -1.80 -17.01 10.00
CA PRO A 107 -3.19 -16.82 9.58
C PRO A 107 -3.89 -15.62 10.22
N VAL A 108 -3.58 -15.32 11.49
CA VAL A 108 -4.15 -14.16 12.19
C VAL A 108 -3.64 -12.86 11.57
N LYS A 109 -2.37 -12.81 11.15
CA LYS A 109 -1.82 -11.63 10.48
C LYS A 109 -2.44 -11.40 9.11
N PHE A 110 -2.63 -12.46 8.34
CA PHE A 110 -3.38 -12.38 7.09
C PHE A 110 -4.80 -11.87 7.33
N ALA A 111 -5.48 -12.38 8.36
CA ALA A 111 -6.82 -11.92 8.71
C ALA A 111 -6.87 -10.44 9.10
N ILE A 112 -5.92 -9.98 9.94
CA ILE A 112 -5.78 -8.55 10.28
C ILE A 112 -5.57 -7.73 9.01
N GLY A 113 -4.73 -8.20 8.09
CA GLY A 113 -4.50 -7.53 6.81
C GLY A 113 -5.76 -7.37 5.96
N LEU A 114 -6.56 -8.43 5.85
CA LEU A 114 -7.84 -8.41 5.12
C LEU A 114 -8.88 -7.51 5.78
N ILE A 115 -8.95 -7.49 7.12
CA ILE A 115 -9.86 -6.61 7.85
C ILE A 115 -9.44 -5.15 7.69
N LEU A 116 -8.15 -4.83 7.77
CA LEU A 116 -7.63 -3.47 7.53
C LEU A 116 -7.90 -3.01 6.08
N LEU A 117 -7.72 -3.90 5.10
CA LEU A 117 -8.10 -3.63 3.70
C LEU A 117 -9.59 -3.26 3.59
N GLY A 118 -10.47 -4.07 4.17
CA GLY A 118 -11.90 -3.78 4.14
C GLY A 118 -12.28 -2.49 4.89
N LEU A 119 -11.62 -2.19 6.01
CA LEU A 119 -11.78 -0.91 6.73
C LEU A 119 -11.39 0.29 5.86
N GLY A 120 -10.31 0.19 5.08
CA GLY A 120 -9.91 1.24 4.14
C GLY A 120 -10.99 1.51 3.08
N PHE A 121 -11.56 0.46 2.49
CA PHE A 121 -12.73 0.58 1.61
C PHE A 121 -13.97 1.10 2.33
N GLY A 122 -14.18 0.73 3.60
CA GLY A 122 -15.31 1.20 4.41
C GLY A 122 -15.27 2.71 4.65
N ILE A 123 -14.07 3.28 4.80
CA ILE A 123 -13.86 4.73 4.88
C ILE A 123 -14.21 5.41 3.55
N LEU A 124 -13.90 4.80 2.41
CA LEU A 124 -14.32 5.31 1.09
C LEU A 124 -15.83 5.22 0.90
N ALA A 125 -16.45 4.12 1.33
CA ALA A 125 -17.91 3.98 1.33
C ALA A 125 -18.55 5.11 2.15
N TYR A 126 -18.09 5.33 3.38
CA TYR A 126 -18.57 6.41 4.24
C TYR A 126 -18.37 7.80 3.61
N GLY A 127 -17.19 8.07 3.06
CA GLY A 127 -16.89 9.35 2.39
C GLY A 127 -17.74 9.60 1.15
N SER A 128 -18.23 8.55 0.48
CA SER A 128 -19.06 8.64 -0.72
C SER A 128 -20.57 8.57 -0.46
N MET A 129 -21.02 8.35 0.78
CA MET A 129 -22.46 8.32 1.13
C MET A 129 -23.21 9.62 0.78
N GLY A 130 -22.52 10.75 0.79
CA GLY A 130 -23.10 12.04 0.44
C GLY A 130 -23.22 12.31 -1.06
N ILE A 131 -22.79 11.39 -1.92
CA ILE A 131 -22.84 11.53 -3.38
C ILE A 131 -24.20 11.06 -3.89
N PRO A 132 -25.04 11.94 -4.49
CA PRO A 132 -26.32 11.53 -5.05
C PRO A 132 -26.17 10.56 -6.22
N LEU A 133 -27.15 9.67 -6.40
CA LEU A 133 -27.27 8.81 -7.58
C LEU A 133 -27.31 9.66 -8.86
N GLY A 134 -26.53 9.27 -9.86
CA GLY A 134 -26.43 9.99 -11.14
C GLY A 134 -25.60 11.29 -11.11
N ALA A 135 -24.93 11.61 -10.00
CA ALA A 135 -24.02 12.75 -9.94
C ALA A 135 -22.81 12.53 -10.87
N LYS A 136 -22.71 13.34 -11.94
CA LYS A 136 -21.59 13.29 -12.90
C LYS A 136 -20.29 13.84 -12.32
N THR A 137 -20.39 14.74 -11.34
CA THR A 137 -19.24 15.30 -10.62
C THR A 137 -19.58 15.44 -9.14
N ALA A 138 -18.67 14.99 -8.29
CA ALA A 138 -18.76 15.18 -6.84
C ALA A 138 -17.37 15.43 -6.28
N SER A 139 -17.27 16.38 -5.35
CA SER A 139 -16.01 16.68 -4.66
C SER A 139 -16.11 16.24 -3.20
N VAL A 140 -15.30 15.26 -2.84
CA VAL A 140 -15.17 14.77 -1.47
C VAL A 140 -13.81 15.21 -0.90
N SER A 141 -13.68 15.25 0.43
CA SER A 141 -12.41 15.53 1.08
C SER A 141 -11.34 14.49 0.72
N MET A 142 -10.10 14.94 0.50
CA MET A 142 -8.98 14.06 0.18
C MET A 142 -8.58 13.16 1.36
N ILE A 143 -9.01 13.49 2.58
CA ILE A 143 -8.71 12.73 3.79
C ILE A 143 -9.18 11.27 3.68
N PHE A 144 -10.30 10.99 3.01
CA PHE A 144 -10.80 9.62 2.86
C PHE A 144 -9.86 8.75 2.03
N LEU A 145 -9.28 9.31 0.95
CA LEU A 145 -8.25 8.61 0.18
C LEU A 145 -6.97 8.44 1.00
N ILE A 146 -6.52 9.47 1.73
CA ILE A 146 -5.33 9.37 2.58
C ILE A 146 -5.49 8.26 3.62
N LEU A 147 -6.64 8.19 4.28
CA LEU A 147 -6.96 7.14 5.24
C LEU A 147 -7.09 5.77 4.58
N ALA A 148 -7.74 5.66 3.42
CA ALA A 148 -7.83 4.39 2.70
C ALA A 148 -6.44 3.84 2.34
N TYR A 149 -5.55 4.69 1.81
CA TYR A 149 -4.15 4.31 1.55
C TYR A 149 -3.43 3.89 2.85
N LEU A 150 -3.64 4.60 3.96
CA LEU A 150 -3.08 4.21 5.25
C LEU A 150 -3.50 2.80 5.65
N PHE A 151 -4.81 2.53 5.72
CA PHE A 151 -5.32 1.22 6.15
C PHE A 151 -4.93 0.09 5.18
N HIS A 152 -4.96 0.34 3.87
CA HIS A 152 -4.53 -0.64 2.88
C HIS A 152 -3.04 -0.97 3.05
N THR A 153 -2.19 0.03 3.25
CA THR A 153 -0.75 -0.18 3.48
C THR A 153 -0.48 -0.87 4.81
N LEU A 154 -1.19 -0.51 5.89
CA LEU A 154 -1.08 -1.24 7.17
C LEU A 154 -1.49 -2.72 7.00
N GLY A 155 -2.51 -2.99 6.18
CA GLY A 155 -2.90 -4.35 5.82
C GLY A 155 -1.84 -5.08 4.99
N GLU A 156 -1.21 -4.39 4.04
CA GLU A 156 -0.10 -4.90 3.24
C GLU A 156 1.09 -5.32 4.12
N LEU A 157 1.45 -4.50 5.11
CA LEU A 157 2.49 -4.81 6.09
C LEU A 157 2.18 -6.06 6.94
N CYS A 158 0.91 -6.45 7.04
CA CYS A 158 0.51 -7.70 7.71
C CYS A 158 0.65 -8.93 6.82
N VAL A 159 0.54 -8.79 5.50
CA VAL A 159 0.44 -9.91 4.55
C VAL A 159 1.77 -10.14 3.84
N SER A 160 2.37 -9.09 3.30
CA SER A 160 3.50 -9.15 2.36
C SER A 160 4.76 -9.84 2.94
N PRO A 161 5.30 -9.45 4.11
CA PRO A 161 6.50 -10.10 4.66
C PRO A 161 6.23 -11.56 5.09
N VAL A 162 4.98 -11.85 5.44
CA VAL A 162 4.54 -13.11 6.02
C VAL A 162 4.28 -14.15 4.94
N GLY A 163 3.63 -13.73 3.85
CA GLY A 163 3.29 -14.59 2.72
C GLY A 163 4.53 -15.20 2.09
N LEU A 164 5.52 -14.39 1.78
CA LEU A 164 6.79 -14.88 1.21
C LEU A 164 7.55 -15.79 2.20
N SER A 165 7.49 -15.49 3.51
CA SER A 165 8.09 -16.36 4.52
C SER A 165 7.41 -17.73 4.56
N TYR A 166 6.07 -17.79 4.50
CA TYR A 166 5.36 -19.07 4.51
C TYR A 166 5.49 -19.84 3.20
N VAL A 167 5.53 -19.16 2.06
CA VAL A 167 5.80 -19.81 0.77
C VAL A 167 7.13 -20.57 0.83
N SER A 168 8.17 -19.98 1.40
CA SER A 168 9.46 -20.67 1.54
C SER A 168 9.48 -21.75 2.63
N LYS A 169 8.83 -21.52 3.78
CA LYS A 169 8.86 -22.47 4.92
C LYS A 169 7.93 -23.67 4.75
N LEU A 170 6.76 -23.50 4.14
CA LEU A 170 5.78 -24.57 3.93
C LEU A 170 5.99 -25.33 2.61
N ALA A 171 6.81 -24.78 1.71
CA ALA A 171 7.13 -25.45 0.46
C ALA A 171 7.94 -26.74 0.68
N PRO A 172 7.70 -27.80 -0.11
CA PRO A 172 8.61 -28.92 -0.19
C PRO A 172 10.00 -28.44 -0.65
N LEU A 173 11.07 -28.92 -0.01
CA LEU A 173 12.45 -28.46 -0.25
C LEU A 173 12.85 -28.44 -1.74
N LYS A 174 12.38 -29.43 -2.52
CA LYS A 174 12.68 -29.55 -3.96
C LYS A 174 11.86 -28.61 -4.85
N LEU A 175 10.79 -28.01 -4.33
CA LEU A 175 9.78 -27.24 -5.07
C LEU A 175 9.68 -25.78 -4.62
N VAL A 176 10.60 -25.28 -3.78
CA VAL A 176 10.56 -23.90 -3.26
C VAL A 176 10.46 -22.87 -4.39
N GLY A 177 11.26 -23.01 -5.45
CA GLY A 177 11.19 -22.13 -6.62
C GLY A 177 9.84 -22.18 -7.34
N MET A 178 9.23 -23.36 -7.46
CA MET A 178 7.89 -23.53 -8.03
C MET A 178 6.83 -22.85 -7.16
N MET A 179 6.96 -22.91 -5.83
CA MET A 179 6.02 -22.28 -4.91
C MET A 179 6.09 -20.75 -4.91
N PHE A 180 7.29 -20.18 -5.11
CA PHE A 180 7.39 -18.75 -5.44
C PHE A 180 6.70 -18.42 -6.77
N GLY A 181 6.83 -19.28 -7.79
CA GLY A 181 6.07 -19.15 -9.04
C GLY A 181 4.57 -19.11 -8.80
N VAL A 182 4.03 -20.03 -7.99
CA VAL A 182 2.60 -20.05 -7.62
C VAL A 182 2.17 -18.79 -6.88
N TRP A 183 3.00 -18.27 -5.97
CA TRP A 183 2.73 -16.98 -5.31
C TRP A 183 2.57 -15.84 -6.31
N PHE A 184 3.48 -15.74 -7.30
CA PHE A 184 3.37 -14.71 -8.32
C PHE A 184 2.21 -14.93 -9.31
N VAL A 185 1.88 -16.18 -9.63
CA VAL A 185 0.67 -16.50 -10.42
C VAL A 185 -0.59 -16.10 -9.67
N ALA A 186 -0.67 -16.33 -8.36
CA ALA A 186 -1.79 -15.87 -7.54
C ALA A 186 -1.91 -14.34 -7.57
N ASN A 187 -0.79 -13.61 -7.51
CA ASN A 187 -0.79 -12.15 -7.67
C ASN A 187 -1.24 -11.71 -9.08
N PHE A 188 -0.82 -12.42 -10.13
CA PHE A 188 -1.29 -12.15 -11.50
C PHE A 188 -2.82 -12.32 -11.60
N ILE A 189 -3.35 -13.43 -11.11
CA ILE A 189 -4.80 -13.67 -11.09
C ILE A 189 -5.51 -12.58 -10.28
N ALA A 190 -5.00 -12.24 -9.10
CA ALA A 190 -5.58 -11.20 -8.26
C ALA A 190 -5.64 -9.85 -8.99
N ASN A 191 -4.55 -9.41 -9.64
CA ASN A 191 -4.52 -8.16 -10.40
C ASN A 191 -5.46 -8.19 -11.62
N LEU A 192 -5.53 -9.31 -12.34
CA LEU A 192 -6.48 -9.48 -13.45
C LEU A 192 -7.92 -9.38 -12.96
N THR A 193 -8.25 -10.07 -11.86
CA THR A 193 -9.59 -9.98 -11.26
C THR A 193 -9.90 -8.62 -10.67
N ALA A 194 -8.91 -7.89 -10.15
CA ALA A 194 -9.07 -6.52 -9.68
C ALA A 194 -9.41 -5.56 -10.84
N GLY A 195 -8.75 -5.71 -12.00
CA GLY A 195 -9.07 -4.96 -13.20
C GLY A 195 -10.49 -5.27 -13.72
N PHE A 196 -10.85 -6.55 -13.76
CA PHE A 196 -12.19 -6.98 -14.18
C PHE A 196 -13.28 -6.48 -13.23
N THR A 197 -13.13 -6.69 -11.92
CA THR A 197 -14.11 -6.23 -10.92
C THR A 197 -14.19 -4.70 -10.86
N GLY A 198 -13.08 -4.00 -11.04
CA GLY A 198 -13.04 -2.55 -11.15
C GLY A 198 -13.78 -2.00 -12.37
N SER A 199 -13.87 -2.77 -13.47
CA SER A 199 -14.63 -2.35 -14.66
C SER A 199 -16.14 -2.24 -14.44
N PHE A 200 -16.66 -2.86 -13.37
CA PHE A 200 -18.08 -2.75 -12.99
C PHE A 200 -18.39 -1.51 -12.15
N ILE A 201 -17.44 -0.59 -11.94
CA ILE A 201 -17.68 0.62 -11.17
C ILE A 201 -18.84 1.45 -11.78
N ASP A 202 -18.81 1.73 -13.07
CA ASP A 202 -19.82 2.56 -13.73
C ASP A 202 -21.25 2.02 -13.56
N PRO A 203 -21.57 0.76 -13.94
CA PRO A 203 -22.94 0.24 -13.79
C PRO A 203 -23.39 0.16 -12.32
N ILE A 204 -22.51 -0.19 -11.39
CA ILE A 204 -22.88 -0.29 -9.96
C ILE A 204 -23.11 1.11 -9.38
N VAL A 205 -22.29 2.09 -9.73
CA VAL A 205 -22.42 3.47 -9.25
C VAL A 205 -23.69 4.12 -9.81
N GLU A 206 -24.04 3.87 -11.07
CA GLU A 206 -25.26 4.40 -11.68
C GLU A 206 -26.53 3.83 -11.05
N GLU A 207 -26.56 2.53 -10.75
CA GLU A 207 -27.75 1.85 -10.25
C GLU A 207 -27.90 1.92 -8.71
N TYR A 208 -26.79 1.73 -7.98
CA TYR A 208 -26.78 1.58 -6.52
C TYR A 208 -25.98 2.66 -5.78
N GLY A 209 -25.17 3.45 -6.49
CA GLY A 209 -24.38 4.53 -5.92
C GLY A 209 -22.95 4.11 -5.50
N MET A 210 -22.09 5.13 -5.36
CA MET A 210 -20.66 4.95 -5.09
C MET A 210 -20.35 4.30 -3.74
N ALA A 211 -21.16 4.57 -2.72
CA ALA A 211 -21.00 3.94 -1.41
C ALA A 211 -21.21 2.41 -1.49
N VAL A 212 -22.17 1.94 -2.29
CA VAL A 212 -22.45 0.50 -2.44
C VAL A 212 -21.29 -0.21 -3.13
N PHE A 213 -20.72 0.40 -4.17
CA PHE A 213 -19.53 -0.13 -4.83
C PHE A 213 -18.40 -0.38 -3.83
N PHE A 214 -18.06 0.62 -3.00
CA PHE A 214 -17.01 0.45 -1.99
C PHE A 214 -17.40 -0.53 -0.87
N LEU A 215 -18.68 -0.61 -0.47
CA LEU A 215 -19.15 -1.57 0.53
C LEU A 215 -18.94 -3.03 0.10
N ILE A 216 -19.03 -3.34 -1.19
CA ILE A 216 -18.70 -4.68 -1.70
C ILE A 216 -17.24 -5.02 -1.35
N PHE A 217 -16.32 -4.09 -1.60
CA PHE A 217 -14.90 -4.22 -1.26
C PHE A 217 -14.58 -4.04 0.23
N THR A 218 -15.53 -3.57 1.03
CA THR A 218 -15.46 -3.63 2.50
C THR A 218 -15.83 -5.02 3.01
N LEU A 219 -16.98 -5.53 2.59
CA LEU A 219 -17.58 -6.73 3.15
C LEU A 219 -16.79 -7.99 2.77
N ILE A 220 -16.37 -8.12 1.50
CA ILE A 220 -15.69 -9.33 1.03
C ILE A 220 -14.38 -9.59 1.81
N PRO A 221 -13.44 -8.63 1.93
CA PRO A 221 -12.21 -8.84 2.71
C PRO A 221 -12.46 -9.01 4.20
N VAL A 222 -13.41 -8.27 4.79
CA VAL A 222 -13.75 -8.42 6.21
C VAL A 222 -14.27 -9.82 6.50
N VAL A 223 -15.22 -10.31 5.70
CA VAL A 223 -15.76 -11.67 5.86
C VAL A 223 -14.67 -12.72 5.64
N ALA A 224 -13.82 -12.56 4.63
CA ALA A 224 -12.69 -13.45 4.41
C ALA A 224 -11.71 -13.45 5.61
N GLY A 225 -11.43 -12.28 6.19
CA GLY A 225 -10.62 -12.15 7.40
C GLY A 225 -11.25 -12.83 8.61
N LEU A 226 -12.55 -12.67 8.82
CA LEU A 226 -13.29 -13.33 9.91
C LEU A 226 -13.31 -14.85 9.73
N ILE A 227 -13.53 -15.35 8.52
CA ILE A 227 -13.44 -16.78 8.20
C ILE A 227 -12.03 -17.28 8.54
N MET A 228 -10.99 -16.55 8.14
CA MET A 228 -9.61 -16.91 8.39
C MET A 228 -9.27 -16.98 9.89
N LEU A 229 -9.83 -16.08 10.71
CA LEU A 229 -9.75 -16.17 12.17
C LEU A 229 -10.48 -17.41 12.71
N GLY A 230 -11.67 -17.71 12.17
CA GLY A 230 -12.45 -18.88 12.55
C GLY A 230 -11.72 -20.20 12.29
N ILE A 231 -11.05 -20.33 11.14
CA ILE A 231 -10.29 -21.53 10.76
C ILE A 231 -8.84 -21.54 11.26
N ASN A 232 -8.40 -20.52 12.00
CA ASN A 232 -7.01 -20.34 12.43
C ASN A 232 -6.44 -21.59 13.12
N LYS A 233 -7.21 -22.22 14.02
CA LYS A 233 -6.77 -23.43 14.73
C LYS A 233 -6.45 -24.58 13.77
N THR A 234 -7.27 -24.75 12.73
CA THR A 234 -7.08 -25.78 11.70
C THR A 234 -5.86 -25.47 10.84
N LEU A 235 -5.71 -24.21 10.41
CA LEU A 235 -4.55 -23.79 9.62
C LEU A 235 -3.24 -24.00 10.38
N ILE A 236 -3.18 -23.60 11.65
CA ILE A 236 -1.98 -23.84 12.49
C ILE A 236 -1.67 -25.32 12.62
N ARG A 237 -2.70 -26.18 12.78
CA ARG A 237 -2.51 -27.64 12.84
C ARG A 237 -1.91 -28.19 11.54
N MET A 238 -2.33 -27.67 10.39
CA MET A 238 -1.83 -28.06 9.07
C MET A 238 -0.43 -27.53 8.75
N MET A 239 0.07 -26.54 9.51
CA MET A 239 1.43 -26.01 9.34
C MET A 239 2.51 -26.91 9.98
N HIS A 240 2.13 -28.05 10.60
CA HIS A 240 3.08 -29.04 11.15
C HIS A 240 4.18 -28.45 12.07
N GLY A 241 3.83 -27.44 12.86
CA GLY A 241 4.76 -26.82 13.84
C GLY A 241 5.66 -25.71 13.27
N ILE A 242 5.52 -25.37 11.99
CA ILE A 242 6.26 -24.28 11.35
C ILE A 242 5.72 -22.94 11.83
N ARG A 243 6.58 -22.08 12.41
CA ARG A 243 6.24 -20.73 12.90
C ARG A 243 6.82 -19.65 12.01
#